data_AF-A0A349BZX7-F1
#
_entry.id   AF-A0A349BZX7-F1
#
_cell.length_a   1.000
_cell.length_b   1.000
_cell.length_c   1.000
_cell.angle_alpha   90.00
_cell.angle_beta   90.00
_cell.angle_gamma   90.00
#
_symmetry.space_group_name_H-M   'P 1'
#
loop_
_entity.id
_entity.type
_entity.pdbx_description
1 polymer ?
#
loop_
_entity_poly.entity_id
_entity_poly.type
_entity_poly.pdbx_seq_one_letter_code
_entity_poly.pdbx_strand_id
1 'polypeptide(L)' 'LGYAFCVLQDHRQDSFMAPVLTLYIDDICVDASARGQHVGKALYDYVTAYAREIGCYNVTLNVWECNPGARKFYEAMGMV' A
#
# COMPACT_ATOMS: atom_id res chain seq x y z
N LEU A 1 8.14 8.85 13.01
CA LEU A 1 6.66 8.90 13.02
C LEU A 1 6.14 8.89 11.57
N GLY A 2 4.96 8.32 11.32
CA GLY A 2 4.35 8.22 9.99
C GLY A 2 2.96 7.59 10.03
N TYR A 3 2.26 7.57 8.90
CA TYR A 3 0.93 6.96 8.75
C TYR A 3 0.78 6.25 7.40
N ALA A 4 -0.23 5.39 7.31
CA ALA A 4 -0.73 4.82 6.07
C ALA A 4 -2.24 5.10 5.97
N PHE A 5 -2.71 5.54 4.80
CA PHE A 5 -4.11 5.71 4.49
C PHE A 5 -4.49 4.71 3.38
N CYS A 6 -5.49 3.88 3.64
CA CYS A 6 -5.88 2.80 2.76
C CYS A 6 -7.39 2.79 2.54
N VAL A 7 -7.79 2.38 1.34
CA VAL A 7 -9.19 2.23 0.92
C VAL A 7 -9.43 0.77 0.57
N LEU A 8 -10.46 0.19 1.16
CA LEU A 8 -10.92 -1.14 0.79
C LEU A 8 -11.83 -1.03 -0.45
N GLN A 9 -11.40 -1.66 -1.53
CA GLN A 9 -12.14 -1.72 -2.79
C GLN A 9 -12.76 -3.10 -2.93
N ASP A 10 -14.08 -3.19 -2.75
CA ASP A 10 -14.82 -4.44 -2.82
C ASP A 10 -15.62 -4.52 -4.13
N HIS A 11 -15.08 -5.27 -5.09
CA HIS A 11 -15.70 -5.49 -6.39
C HIS A 11 -16.42 -6.84 -6.47
N ARG A 12 -16.61 -7.55 -5.35
CA ARG A 12 -17.19 -8.91 -5.34
C ARG A 12 -18.64 -8.96 -5.82
N GLN A 13 -19.34 -7.83 -5.78
CA GLN A 13 -20.75 -7.71 -6.19
C GLN A 13 -20.90 -6.99 -7.55
N ASP A 14 -19.81 -6.60 -8.19
CA ASP A 14 -19.85 -5.87 -9.46
C ASP A 14 -20.19 -6.82 -10.61
N SER A 15 -21.08 -6.39 -11.51
CA SER A 15 -21.55 -7.24 -12.62
C SER A 15 -20.56 -7.35 -13.78
N PHE A 16 -19.55 -6.49 -13.85
CA PHE A 16 -18.64 -6.37 -15.00
C PHE A 16 -17.15 -6.49 -14.64
N MET A 17 -16.81 -6.43 -13.35
CA MET A 17 -15.43 -6.52 -12.86
C MET A 17 -15.15 -7.91 -12.31
N ALA A 18 -13.86 -8.27 -12.22
CA ALA A 18 -13.48 -9.48 -11.50
C ALA A 18 -13.90 -9.36 -10.02
N PRO A 19 -14.46 -10.42 -9.40
CA PRO A 19 -14.98 -10.35 -8.05
C PRO A 19 -13.85 -10.45 -7.02
N VAL A 20 -13.03 -9.41 -6.92
CA VAL A 20 -11.87 -9.33 -6.03
C VAL A 20 -12.08 -8.28 -4.95
N LEU A 21 -11.50 -8.55 -3.78
CA LEU A 21 -11.32 -7.57 -2.72
C LEU A 21 -9.88 -7.06 -2.79
N THR A 22 -9.70 -5.76 -2.90
CA THR A 22 -8.38 -5.12 -3.02
C THR A 22 -8.21 -4.11 -1.90
N LEU A 23 -7.04 -4.09 -1.26
CA LEU A 23 -6.66 -2.97 -0.40
C LEU A 23 -5.80 -1.99 -1.21
N TYR A 24 -6.35 -0.81 -1.49
CA TYR A 24 -5.62 0.25 -2.16
C TYR A 24 -4.93 1.15 -1.13
N ILE A 25 -3.63 1.34 -1.26
CA ILE A 25 -2.86 2.29 -0.45
C ILE A 25 -2.90 3.63 -1.18
N ASP A 26 -3.59 4.60 -0.57
CA ASP A 26 -3.68 5.95 -1.11
C ASP A 26 -2.42 6.75 -0.74
N ASP A 27 -2.01 6.66 0.53
CA ASP A 27 -0.79 7.33 1.02
C ASP A 27 -0.03 6.48 2.03
N ILE A 28 1.31 6.47 1.91
CA ILE A 28 2.23 6.18 3.02
C ILE A 28 3.15 7.37 3.17
N CYS A 29 3.12 7.98 4.35
CA CYS A 29 3.89 9.19 4.64
C CYS A 29 4.70 9.00 5.92
N VAL A 30 5.98 9.35 5.82
CA VAL A 30 6.94 9.28 6.94
C VAL A 30 7.55 10.66 7.14
N ASP A 31 7.53 11.11 8.39
CA ASP A 31 8.15 12.36 8.81
C ASP A 31 9.63 12.39 8.38
N ALA A 32 10.09 13.55 7.88
CA ALA A 32 11.44 13.70 7.35
C ALA A 32 12.53 13.32 8.36
N SER A 33 12.34 13.64 9.64
CA SER A 33 13.28 13.31 10.72
C SER A 33 13.34 11.81 11.05
N ALA A 34 12.31 11.05 10.65
CA ALA A 34 12.17 9.63 10.91
C ALA A 34 12.49 8.75 9.69
N ARG A 35 12.91 9.35 8.57
CA ARG A 35 13.35 8.60 7.38
C ARG A 35 14.63 7.83 7.67
N GLY A 36 14.84 6.72 6.96
CA GLY A 36 15.99 5.82 7.18
C GLY A 36 15.88 4.94 8.44
N GLN A 37 14.84 5.13 9.27
CA GLN A 37 14.62 4.34 10.50
C GLN A 37 13.57 3.23 10.31
N HIS A 38 13.37 2.76 9.07
CA HIS A 38 12.43 1.68 8.71
C HIS A 38 10.93 1.90 9.04
N VAL A 39 10.51 3.11 9.42
CA VAL A 39 9.09 3.42 9.73
C VAL A 39 8.17 3.10 8.55
N GLY A 40 8.55 3.49 7.33
CA GLY A 40 7.74 3.20 6.13
C GLY A 40 7.59 1.71 5.88
N LYS A 41 8.66 0.93 6.11
CA LYS A 41 8.61 -0.54 5.99
C LYS A 41 7.66 -1.15 7.03
N ALA A 42 7.73 -0.70 8.28
CA ALA A 42 6.84 -1.18 9.32
C ALA A 42 5.36 -0.90 9.00
N LEU A 43 5.05 0.29 8.48
CA LEU A 43 3.70 0.66 8.02
C LEU A 43 3.24 -0.26 6.87
N TYR A 44 4.09 -0.44 5.85
CA TYR A 44 3.78 -1.30 4.70
C TYR A 44 3.58 -2.76 5.11
N ASP A 45 4.44 -3.31 5.96
CA ASP A 45 4.34 -4.68 6.46
C ASP A 45 3.02 -4.89 7.23
N TYR A 46 2.63 -3.91 8.04
CA TYR A 46 1.34 -3.95 8.74
C TYR A 46 0.15 -3.93 7.77
N VAL A 47 0.15 -3.01 6.80
CA VAL A 47 -0.93 -2.87 5.81
C VAL A 47 -1.09 -4.15 4.99
N THR A 48 0.02 -4.75 4.55
CA THR A 48 -0.01 -6.00 3.77
C THR A 48 -0.44 -7.21 4.62
N ALA A 49 -0.04 -7.27 5.90
CA ALA A 49 -0.53 -8.28 6.82
C ALA A 49 -2.04 -8.15 7.05
N TYR A 50 -2.51 -6.92 7.29
CA TYR A 50 -3.94 -6.62 7.44
C TYR A 50 -4.75 -6.99 6.20
N ALA A 51 -4.26 -6.65 5.00
CA ALA A 51 -4.90 -7.04 3.74
C ALA A 51 -5.07 -8.56 3.62
N ARG A 52 -4.03 -9.33 4.01
CA ARG A 52 -4.09 -10.80 4.01
C ARG A 52 -5.09 -11.33 5.04
N GLU A 53 -5.12 -10.75 6.24
CA GLU A 53 -6.04 -11.14 7.31
C GLU A 53 -7.50 -11.00 6.90
N ILE A 54 -7.85 -9.91 6.22
CA ILE A 54 -9.22 -9.65 5.76
C ILE A 54 -9.56 -10.32 4.41
N GLY A 55 -8.62 -11.08 3.83
CA GLY A 55 -8.83 -11.85 2.61
C GLY A 55 -8.77 -11.05 1.31
N CYS A 56 -8.03 -9.94 1.28
CA CYS A 56 -7.76 -9.24 0.02
C CYS A 56 -6.96 -10.12 -0.94
N TYR A 57 -7.34 -10.07 -2.22
CA TYR A 57 -6.62 -10.74 -3.31
C TYR A 57 -5.26 -10.06 -3.57
N ASN A 58 -5.23 -8.73 -3.56
CA ASN A 58 -4.02 -7.96 -3.77
C ASN A 58 -4.02 -6.63 -2.99
N VAL A 59 -2.84 -6.02 -2.96
CA VAL A 59 -2.60 -4.66 -2.49
C VAL A 59 -2.10 -3.86 -3.67
N THR A 60 -2.69 -2.70 -3.91
CA THR A 60 -2.33 -1.82 -5.03
C THR A 60 -2.06 -0.41 -4.53
N LEU A 61 -1.31 0.37 -5.29
CA LEU A 61 -1.04 1.78 -5.01
C LEU A 61 -0.67 2.50 -6.29
N ASN A 62 -0.72 3.83 -6.24
CA ASN A 62 -0.13 4.67 -7.29
C ASN A 62 1.08 5.42 -6.72
N VAL A 63 2.16 5.49 -7.51
CA VAL A 63 3.30 6.34 -7.20
C VAL A 63 3.55 7.29 -8.36
N TRP A 64 3.69 8.57 -8.05
CA TRP A 64 4.02 9.58 -9.05
C TRP A 64 5.41 9.31 -9.62
N GLU A 65 5.56 9.33 -10.94
CA GLU A 65 6.85 9.05 -11.60
C GLU A 65 7.96 10.00 -11.13
N CYS A 66 7.61 11.25 -10.82
CA CYS A 66 8.50 12.27 -10.26
C CYS A 66 8.83 12.07 -8.77
N ASN A 67 8.48 10.93 -8.17
CA ASN A 67 8.84 10.57 -6.79
C ASN A 67 9.78 9.35 -6.77
N PRO A 68 11.06 9.52 -7.18
CA PRO A 68 12.00 8.41 -7.28
C PRO A 68 12.32 7.77 -5.92
N GLY A 69 12.14 8.50 -4.81
CA GLY A 69 12.32 7.98 -3.46
C GLY A 69 11.24 6.96 -3.09
N ALA A 70 9.97 7.31 -3.30
CA ALA A 70 8.85 6.41 -3.04
C ALA A 70 8.85 5.22 -4.02
N ARG A 71 9.19 5.45 -5.31
CA ARG A 71 9.27 4.37 -6.29
C ARG A 71 10.29 3.31 -5.87
N LYS A 72 11.52 3.71 -5.54
CA LYS A 72 12.56 2.80 -5.03
C LYS A 72 12.15 2.09 -3.74
N PHE A 73 11.41 2.78 -2.87
CA PHE A 73 10.89 2.18 -1.64
C PHE A 73 9.93 1.03 -1.95
N TYR A 74 8.96 1.22 -2.84
CA TYR A 74 7.99 0.17 -3.19
C TYR A 74 8.59 -0.96 -4.05
N GLU A 75 9.50 -0.63 -4.98
CA GLU A 75 10.28 -1.62 -5.73
C GLU A 75 11.06 -2.54 -4.78
N ALA A 76 11.69 -1.98 -3.74
CA ALA A 76 12.41 -2.76 -2.73
C ALA A 76 11.48 -3.66 -1.89
N MET A 77 10.18 -3.35 -1.81
CA MET A 77 9.17 -4.20 -1.18
C MET A 77 8.58 -5.26 -2.14
N GLY A 78 9.07 -5.32 -3.38
CA GLY A 78 8.62 -6.29 -4.39
C GLY A 78 7.38 -5.87 -5.17
N MET A 79 6.97 -4.60 -5.09
CA MET A 79 5.91 -4.07 -5.95
C MET A 79 6.46 -3.79 -7.35
N VAL A 80 5.61 -4.01 -8.36
CA VAL A 80 5.92 -3.89 -9.78
C VAL A 80 4.90 -3.02 -10.50
#